data_AF-A0A7S0F6W7-F1
#
_entry.id   AF-A0A7S0F6W7-F1
#
_cell.length_a   1.000
_cell.length_b   1.000
_cell.length_c   1.000
_cell.angle_alpha   90.00
_cell.angle_beta   90.00
_cell.angle_gamma   90.00
#
_symmetry.space_group_name_H-M   'P 1'
#
loop_
_entity.id
_entity.type
_entity.pdbx_description
1 polymer ?
#
loop_
_entity_poly.entity_id
_entity_poly.type
_entity_poly.pdbx_seq_one_letter_code
_entity_poly.pdbx_strand_id
1 'polypeptide(L)'
;GCDAVIWCATGFSDAQTSIIERLKRLFGIALVPQQSIDAVGVPAIGKALSSANGDAIYPKIVMLSSAGVTRPAWDDAKKKRFPGSADIPIVRLNPFGILGVKADSEQKLRETGANYAIVRPAGLNDNWPIGSRPIFTQGDIAAGRINRQDVATVLVDVLSTPEACHKTFEVIGVCNYPPARSIRPALSKLQPDGVALSMDHLSATYTIMQQLLPGEAQQSAQLAMGQTYEQLDKDEVGRLGKRGEENIESAVPQPTTVAGRESS
;
A
#
# COMPACT_ATOMS: atom_id res chain seq x y z
N GLY A 1 29.24 3.61 5.19
CA GLY A 1 28.01 4.39 4.88
C GLY A 1 26.85 3.44 4.76
N CYS A 2 25.63 3.95 4.59
CA CYS A 2 24.46 3.14 4.25
C CYS A 2 24.32 3.08 2.73
N ASP A 3 24.25 1.89 2.13
CA ASP A 3 24.24 1.71 0.68
C ASP A 3 22.85 1.71 0.06
N ALA A 4 21.83 1.32 0.83
CA ALA A 4 20.42 1.33 0.44
C ALA A 4 19.52 1.23 1.68
N VAL A 5 18.25 1.66 1.55
CA VAL A 5 17.27 1.70 2.64
C VAL A 5 15.91 1.20 2.19
N ILE A 6 15.24 0.43 3.06
CA ILE A 6 13.80 0.16 2.97
C ILE A 6 13.08 1.16 3.88
N TRP A 7 12.23 2.01 3.31
CA TRP A 7 11.42 2.99 4.04
C TRP A 7 9.98 2.52 4.16
N CYS A 8 9.54 2.18 5.37
CA CYS A 8 8.15 1.81 5.63
C CYS A 8 7.31 3.06 5.89
N ALA A 9 6.66 3.58 4.85
CA ALA A 9 5.87 4.80 4.97
C ALA A 9 4.76 4.60 6.00
N THR A 10 4.70 5.44 7.02
CA THR A 10 3.72 5.26 8.11
C THR A 10 2.35 5.80 7.72
N GLY A 11 2.32 6.90 6.97
CA GLY A 11 1.11 7.69 6.72
C GLY A 11 0.61 8.47 7.94
N PHE A 12 1.35 8.45 9.06
CA PHE A 12 1.00 9.14 10.29
C PHE A 12 1.89 10.37 10.53
N SER A 13 1.33 11.40 11.16
CA SER A 13 2.07 12.53 11.71
C SER A 13 2.35 12.30 13.19
N ASP A 14 3.61 12.35 13.62
CA ASP A 14 4.10 11.96 14.97
C ASP A 14 3.62 12.82 16.15
N ALA A 15 2.68 13.73 15.96
CA ALA A 15 2.18 14.49 17.08
C ALA A 15 1.26 13.63 17.96
N GLN A 16 1.66 13.46 19.22
CA GLN A 16 0.74 13.26 20.34
C GLN A 16 -0.34 14.35 20.29
N THR A 17 -1.37 14.11 19.49
CA THR A 17 -2.38 15.12 19.17
C THR A 17 -3.33 15.24 20.34
N SER A 18 -3.34 16.41 20.97
CA SER A 18 -4.33 16.80 21.97
C SER A 18 -5.75 16.66 21.40
N ILE A 19 -6.73 16.37 22.27
CA ILE A 19 -8.15 16.18 21.92
C ILE A 19 -8.71 17.35 21.08
N ILE A 20 -8.16 18.56 21.26
CA ILE A 20 -8.59 19.78 20.57
C ILE A 20 -8.15 19.80 19.09
N GLU A 21 -6.94 19.33 18.76
CA GLU A 21 -6.50 19.21 17.37
C GLU A 21 -7.23 18.08 16.62
N ARG A 22 -7.62 17.03 17.36
CA ARG A 22 -8.48 15.95 16.84
C ARG A 22 -9.87 16.46 16.46
N LEU A 23 -10.48 17.30 17.29
CA LEU A 23 -11.76 17.96 17.00
C LEU A 23 -11.67 18.93 15.82
N LYS A 24 -10.57 19.70 15.69
CA LYS A 24 -10.42 20.65 14.57
C LYS A 24 -10.28 19.96 13.21
N ARG A 25 -9.65 18.78 13.15
CA ARG A 25 -9.62 17.94 11.94
C ARG A 25 -11.00 17.41 11.55
N LEU A 26 -11.88 17.16 12.54
CA LEU A 26 -13.25 16.68 12.33
C LEU A 26 -14.17 17.74 11.69
N PHE A 27 -13.93 19.02 11.99
CA PHE A 27 -14.74 20.15 11.49
C PHE A 27 -14.18 20.84 10.24
N GLY A 28 -13.23 20.23 9.53
CA GLY A 28 -12.73 20.77 8.25
C GLY A 28 -11.95 22.08 8.36
N ILE A 29 -11.48 22.45 9.56
CA ILE A 29 -10.63 23.61 9.74
C ILE A 29 -9.21 23.20 9.31
N ALA A 30 -8.76 23.73 8.17
CA ALA A 30 -7.43 23.48 7.62
C ALA A 30 -6.33 23.94 8.60
N LEU A 31 -5.86 23.03 9.43
CA LEU A 31 -4.63 23.19 10.19
C LEU A 31 -3.46 22.82 9.29
N VAL A 32 -2.45 23.69 9.29
CA VAL A 32 -1.14 23.46 8.65
C VAL A 32 -0.67 22.06 9.05
N PRO A 33 -0.35 21.16 8.09
CA PRO A 33 0.07 19.82 8.43
C PRO A 33 1.37 19.91 9.24
N GLN A 34 1.32 19.53 10.52
CA GLN A 34 2.53 19.12 11.22
C GLN A 34 3.14 17.98 10.38
N GLN A 35 4.36 18.21 9.88
CA GLN A 35 4.99 17.37 8.88
C GLN A 35 5.05 15.93 9.37
N SER A 36 4.50 14.98 8.60
CA SER A 36 4.65 13.56 8.92
C SER A 36 6.12 13.18 8.95
N ILE A 37 6.46 12.10 9.68
CA ILE A 37 7.82 11.56 9.65
C ILE A 37 8.24 11.25 8.22
N ASP A 38 7.29 10.81 7.38
CA ASP A 38 7.50 10.57 5.96
C ASP A 38 7.81 11.88 5.20
N ALA A 39 7.12 12.98 5.52
CA ALA A 39 7.33 14.28 4.87
C ALA A 39 8.71 14.89 5.14
N VAL A 40 9.37 14.52 6.25
CA VAL A 40 10.71 15.01 6.61
C VAL A 40 11.79 13.98 6.24
N GLY A 41 11.56 12.73 6.61
CA GLY A 41 12.55 11.66 6.48
C GLY A 41 12.80 11.25 5.03
N VAL A 42 11.75 11.17 4.20
CA VAL A 42 11.90 10.74 2.81
C VAL A 42 12.74 11.72 1.99
N PRO A 43 12.49 13.05 2.02
CA PRO A 43 13.37 13.99 1.32
C PRO A 43 14.81 13.97 1.84
N ALA A 44 15.01 13.88 3.16
CA ALA A 44 16.34 13.87 3.77
C ALA A 44 17.16 12.66 3.31
N ILE A 45 16.56 11.47 3.37
CA ILE A 45 17.25 10.23 2.99
C ILE A 45 17.44 10.12 1.48
N GLY A 46 16.47 10.60 0.69
CA GLY A 46 16.59 10.69 -0.77
C GLY A 46 17.71 11.61 -1.20
N LYS A 47 17.85 12.79 -0.58
CA LYS A 47 18.97 13.70 -0.86
C LYS A 47 20.32 13.09 -0.49
N ALA A 48 20.39 12.37 0.64
CA ALA A 48 21.63 11.71 1.06
C ALA A 48 22.04 10.62 0.06
N LEU A 49 21.09 9.78 -0.36
CA LEU A 49 21.35 8.63 -1.22
C LEU A 49 21.43 8.97 -2.72
N SER A 50 20.85 10.10 -3.18
CA SER A 50 20.95 10.51 -4.58
C SER A 50 22.40 10.87 -4.98
N SER A 51 23.16 11.45 -4.05
CA SER A 51 24.59 11.69 -4.24
C SER A 51 25.42 10.41 -4.40
N ALA A 52 24.89 9.28 -3.94
CA ALA A 52 25.51 7.96 -3.99
C ALA A 52 24.93 7.08 -5.12
N ASN A 53 24.16 7.64 -6.05
CA ASN A 53 23.66 6.90 -7.20
C ASN A 53 24.81 6.35 -8.06
N GLY A 54 25.80 7.17 -8.42
CA GLY A 54 26.90 6.74 -9.29
C GLY A 54 26.39 6.01 -10.55
N ASP A 55 26.98 4.85 -10.85
CA ASP A 55 26.53 3.93 -11.92
C ASP A 55 25.48 2.90 -11.45
N ALA A 56 24.88 3.10 -10.27
CA ALA A 56 23.93 2.14 -9.73
C ALA A 56 22.71 2.02 -10.65
N ILE A 57 22.38 0.79 -11.01
CA ILE A 57 21.17 0.43 -11.75
C ILE A 57 20.06 -0.10 -10.82
N TYR A 58 20.35 -0.22 -9.52
CA TYR A 58 19.47 -0.77 -8.51
C TYR A 58 18.78 0.33 -7.69
N PRO A 59 17.59 0.06 -7.13
CA PRO A 59 16.98 0.93 -6.13
C PRO A 59 17.90 1.15 -4.92
N LYS A 60 18.15 2.41 -4.58
CA LYS A 60 18.81 2.82 -3.33
C LYS A 60 17.79 3.03 -2.20
N ILE A 61 16.55 3.36 -2.57
CA ILE A 61 15.44 3.49 -1.64
C ILE A 61 14.27 2.64 -2.12
N VAL A 62 13.88 1.66 -1.30
CA VAL A 62 12.66 0.90 -1.54
C VAL A 62 11.61 1.39 -0.55
N MET A 63 10.60 2.09 -1.03
CA MET A 63 9.51 2.54 -0.18
C MET A 63 8.41 1.49 -0.15
N LEU A 64 8.10 0.99 1.05
CA LEU A 64 6.87 0.27 1.34
C LEU A 64 5.74 1.29 1.52
N SER A 65 4.90 1.41 0.51
CA SER A 65 3.69 2.25 0.50
C SER A 65 2.43 1.36 0.66
N SER A 66 1.33 1.69 -0.01
CA SER A 66 0.07 0.93 0.03
C SER A 66 -0.59 0.95 -1.34
N ALA A 67 -1.20 -0.16 -1.75
CA ALA A 67 -2.20 -0.10 -2.81
C ALA A 67 -3.39 0.75 -2.32
N GLY A 68 -4.03 1.47 -3.23
CA GLY A 68 -5.16 2.33 -2.93
C GLY A 68 -4.82 3.81 -2.80
N VAL A 69 -3.55 4.20 -2.73
CA VAL A 69 -3.15 5.58 -2.35
C VAL A 69 -3.66 6.67 -3.30
N THR A 70 -3.89 6.35 -4.57
CA THR A 70 -4.40 7.32 -5.57
C THR A 70 -5.93 7.27 -5.72
N ARG A 71 -6.57 6.19 -5.26
CA ARG A 71 -7.99 5.91 -5.52
C ARG A 71 -8.97 6.91 -4.91
N PRO A 72 -8.72 7.50 -3.71
CA PRO A 72 -9.59 8.54 -3.18
C PRO A 72 -9.75 9.72 -4.14
N ALA A 73 -8.68 10.07 -4.85
CA ALA A 73 -8.62 11.18 -5.80
C ALA A 73 -9.10 10.83 -7.21
N TRP A 74 -9.51 9.59 -7.49
CA TRP A 74 -10.07 9.24 -8.80
C TRP A 74 -11.41 9.96 -9.04
N ASP A 75 -11.65 10.33 -10.30
CA ASP A 75 -12.95 10.83 -10.73
C ASP A 75 -14.04 9.74 -10.68
N ASP A 76 -15.30 10.17 -10.74
CA ASP A 76 -16.46 9.28 -10.65
C ASP A 76 -16.53 8.29 -11.81
N ALA A 77 -16.06 8.66 -13.00
CA ALA A 77 -16.09 7.80 -14.17
C ALA A 77 -15.14 6.60 -13.98
N LYS A 78 -13.93 6.86 -13.48
CA LYS A 78 -12.92 5.84 -13.18
C LYS A 78 -13.34 4.98 -11.99
N LYS A 79 -13.93 5.56 -10.94
CA LYS A 79 -14.49 4.80 -9.81
C LYS A 79 -15.60 3.84 -10.27
N LYS A 80 -16.53 4.31 -11.10
CA LYS A 80 -17.59 3.47 -11.70
C LYS A 80 -17.04 2.39 -12.62
N ARG A 81 -15.93 2.64 -13.30
CA ARG A 81 -15.27 1.66 -14.18
C ARG A 81 -14.54 0.56 -13.40
N PHE A 82 -14.01 0.87 -12.21
CA PHE A 82 -13.23 -0.05 -11.38
C PHE A 82 -13.78 -0.17 -9.94
N PRO A 83 -15.03 -0.63 -9.76
CA PRO A 83 -15.70 -0.64 -8.46
C PRO A 83 -14.97 -1.53 -7.44
N GLY A 84 -14.41 -2.68 -7.87
CA GLY A 84 -13.65 -3.58 -6.98
C GLY A 84 -12.38 -2.95 -6.40
N SER A 85 -11.86 -1.90 -7.03
CA SER A 85 -10.71 -1.13 -6.54
C SER A 85 -11.16 0.07 -5.70
N ALA A 86 -12.24 0.74 -6.10
CA ALA A 86 -12.74 1.99 -5.51
C ALA A 86 -13.55 1.78 -4.22
N ASP A 87 -14.33 0.70 -4.13
CA ASP A 87 -15.30 0.50 -3.05
C ASP A 87 -14.72 -0.20 -1.81
N ILE A 88 -13.40 -0.36 -1.72
CA ILE A 88 -12.74 -0.98 -0.57
C ILE A 88 -12.74 -0.02 0.64
N PRO A 89 -12.86 -0.53 1.89
CA PRO A 89 -13.08 0.30 3.09
C PRO A 89 -12.06 1.41 3.28
N ILE A 90 -10.77 1.10 3.11
CA ILE A 90 -9.69 2.06 3.32
C ILE A 90 -9.74 3.21 2.31
N VAL A 91 -10.25 2.97 1.09
CA VAL A 91 -10.39 4.00 0.04
C VAL A 91 -11.63 4.84 0.28
N ARG A 92 -12.76 4.20 0.61
CA ARG A 92 -14.03 4.87 0.87
C ARG A 92 -13.97 5.78 2.09
N LEU A 93 -13.33 5.31 3.16
CA LEU A 93 -13.35 5.99 4.45
C LEU A 93 -12.10 6.84 4.67
N ASN A 94 -10.97 6.46 4.05
CA ASN A 94 -9.68 7.15 4.12
C ASN A 94 -9.42 7.86 5.47
N PRO A 95 -9.43 7.11 6.58
CA PRO A 95 -9.39 7.67 7.92
C PRO A 95 -8.17 8.58 8.07
N PHE A 96 -8.41 9.80 8.55
CA PHE A 96 -7.37 10.82 8.75
C PHE A 96 -6.58 11.20 7.50
N GLY A 97 -7.07 10.87 6.29
CA GLY A 97 -6.39 11.17 5.03
C GLY A 97 -5.12 10.35 4.80
N ILE A 98 -4.94 9.22 5.48
CA ILE A 98 -3.71 8.43 5.50
C ILE A 98 -3.19 8.04 4.11
N LEU A 99 -4.09 7.72 3.18
CA LEU A 99 -3.72 7.37 1.80
C LEU A 99 -3.13 8.57 1.05
N GLY A 100 -3.62 9.78 1.33
CA GLY A 100 -3.08 11.02 0.77
C GLY A 100 -1.69 11.33 1.30
N VAL A 101 -1.43 11.11 2.58
CA VAL A 101 -0.08 11.28 3.19
C VAL A 101 0.92 10.33 2.56
N LYS A 102 0.54 9.06 2.33
CA LYS A 102 1.39 8.09 1.63
C LYS A 102 1.62 8.48 0.18
N ALA A 103 0.59 8.93 -0.54
CA ALA A 103 0.73 9.41 -1.92
C ALA A 103 1.69 10.61 -2.04
N ASP A 104 1.60 11.58 -1.13
CA ASP A 104 2.52 12.72 -1.04
C ASP A 104 3.95 12.27 -0.72
N SER A 105 4.12 11.30 0.17
CA SER A 105 5.43 10.74 0.52
C SER A 105 6.08 10.04 -0.66
N GLU A 106 5.30 9.29 -1.45
CA GLU A 106 5.79 8.72 -2.69
C GLU A 106 6.23 9.80 -3.68
N GLN A 107 5.43 10.87 -3.86
CA GLN A 107 5.79 11.96 -4.76
C GLN A 107 7.10 12.62 -4.35
N LYS A 108 7.27 12.91 -3.06
CA LYS A 108 8.52 13.43 -2.50
C LYS A 108 9.70 12.54 -2.79
N LEU A 109 9.55 11.21 -2.68
CA LEU A 109 10.62 10.27 -3.03
C LEU A 109 11.03 10.42 -4.50
N ARG A 110 10.05 10.47 -5.42
CA ARG A 110 10.31 10.62 -6.86
C ARG A 110 11.09 11.90 -7.19
N GLU A 111 10.85 12.97 -6.44
CA GLU A 111 11.48 14.28 -6.62
C GLU A 111 12.92 14.36 -6.06
N THR A 112 13.35 13.39 -5.24
CA THR A 112 14.69 13.45 -4.60
C THR A 112 15.86 13.18 -5.55
N GLY A 113 15.60 12.60 -6.72
CA GLY A 113 16.63 12.16 -7.67
C GLY A 113 17.36 10.88 -7.26
N ALA A 114 17.04 10.25 -6.13
CA ALA A 114 17.61 8.95 -5.76
C ALA A 114 17.09 7.84 -6.69
N ASN A 115 17.87 6.79 -6.89
CA ASN A 115 17.33 5.55 -7.44
C ASN A 115 16.35 4.95 -6.45
N TYR A 116 15.11 4.68 -6.87
CA TYR A 116 14.07 4.20 -5.98
C TYR A 116 13.24 3.07 -6.58
N ALA A 117 12.48 2.39 -5.74
CA ALA A 117 11.32 1.59 -6.12
C ALA A 117 10.22 1.83 -5.08
N ILE A 118 8.96 1.84 -5.51
CA ILE A 118 7.80 2.00 -4.61
C ILE A 118 6.94 0.75 -4.72
N VAL A 119 6.86 0.01 -3.61
CA VAL A 119 6.11 -1.24 -3.49
C VAL A 119 4.80 -0.95 -2.75
N ARG A 120 3.67 -1.23 -3.40
CA ARG A 120 2.33 -1.00 -2.88
C ARG A 120 1.62 -2.34 -2.62
N PRO A 121 1.86 -3.03 -1.49
CA PRO A 121 1.10 -4.24 -1.20
C PRO A 121 -0.39 -3.94 -1.08
N ALA A 122 -1.21 -4.90 -1.47
CA ALA A 122 -2.63 -4.92 -1.16
C ALA A 122 -2.88 -5.30 0.31
N GLY A 123 -4.07 -5.80 0.65
CA GLY A 123 -4.47 -6.02 2.04
C GLY A 123 -3.57 -6.99 2.80
N LEU A 124 -2.78 -6.48 3.74
CA LEU A 124 -1.90 -7.30 4.58
C LEU A 124 -2.73 -8.24 5.48
N ASN A 125 -2.37 -9.53 5.50
CA ASN A 125 -3.03 -10.53 6.34
C ASN A 125 -2.02 -11.59 6.81
N ASP A 126 -1.83 -11.74 8.12
CA ASP A 126 -0.88 -12.71 8.68
C ASP A 126 -1.36 -14.15 8.56
N ASN A 127 -2.67 -14.36 8.39
CA ASN A 127 -3.26 -15.67 8.13
C ASN A 127 -3.26 -16.03 6.64
N TRP A 128 -2.86 -15.11 5.75
CA TRP A 128 -2.69 -15.43 4.34
C TRP A 128 -1.51 -16.40 4.18
N PRO A 129 -1.59 -17.44 3.33
CA PRO A 129 -0.50 -18.41 3.20
C PRO A 129 0.85 -17.76 2.87
N ILE A 130 1.87 -18.09 3.65
CA ILE A 130 3.27 -17.69 3.40
C ILE A 130 3.80 -18.45 2.19
N GLY A 131 4.72 -17.84 1.44
CA GLY A 131 5.24 -18.43 0.21
C GLY A 131 4.21 -18.38 -0.92
N SER A 132 3.24 -17.46 -0.84
CA SER A 132 2.31 -17.21 -1.94
C SER A 132 3.06 -16.61 -3.13
N ARG A 133 2.63 -16.94 -4.36
CA ARG A 133 3.22 -16.34 -5.56
C ARG A 133 2.93 -14.84 -5.60
N PRO A 134 3.95 -13.95 -5.62
CA PRO A 134 3.71 -12.53 -5.80
C PRO A 134 3.29 -12.25 -7.24
N ILE A 135 2.24 -11.47 -7.41
CA ILE A 135 1.80 -10.91 -8.69
C ILE A 135 1.94 -9.40 -8.62
N PHE A 136 2.63 -8.82 -9.61
CA PHE A 136 2.94 -7.40 -9.66
C PHE A 136 2.11 -6.72 -10.75
N THR A 137 1.55 -5.55 -10.45
CA THR A 137 0.75 -4.77 -11.41
C THR A 137 1.03 -3.28 -11.28
N GLN A 138 0.43 -2.48 -12.17
CA GLN A 138 0.48 -1.03 -12.12
C GLN A 138 -0.89 -0.41 -12.37
N GLY A 139 -1.01 0.87 -12.05
CA GLY A 139 -2.22 1.66 -12.25
C GLY A 139 -3.04 1.89 -10.98
N ASP A 140 -2.59 1.34 -9.85
CA ASP A 140 -3.29 1.40 -8.57
C ASP A 140 -4.70 0.80 -8.61
N ILE A 141 -4.85 -0.31 -9.33
CA ILE A 141 -6.12 -1.01 -9.60
C ILE A 141 -6.21 -2.36 -8.88
N ALA A 142 -5.10 -2.92 -8.40
CA ALA A 142 -5.12 -4.23 -7.76
C ALA A 142 -5.87 -4.23 -6.42
N ALA A 143 -6.74 -5.22 -6.23
CA ALA A 143 -7.29 -5.59 -4.93
C ALA A 143 -6.88 -7.04 -4.66
N GLY A 144 -6.66 -7.38 -3.39
CA GLY A 144 -6.21 -8.72 -2.99
C GLY A 144 -5.56 -8.71 -1.62
N ARG A 145 -4.92 -9.83 -1.27
CA ARG A 145 -4.24 -10.03 0.03
C ARG A 145 -2.81 -10.48 -0.17
N ILE A 146 -1.98 -10.26 0.84
CA ILE A 146 -0.61 -10.79 0.89
C ILE A 146 -0.16 -10.95 2.35
N ASN A 147 0.66 -11.96 2.62
CA ASN A 147 1.26 -12.14 3.94
C ASN A 147 2.36 -11.10 4.17
N ARG A 148 2.49 -10.56 5.39
CA ARG A 148 3.55 -9.60 5.74
C ARG A 148 4.96 -10.16 5.54
N GLN A 149 5.15 -11.47 5.76
CA GLN A 149 6.43 -12.14 5.51
C GLN A 149 6.78 -12.14 4.02
N ASP A 150 5.80 -12.39 3.15
CA ASP A 150 6.02 -12.33 1.70
C ASP A 150 6.30 -10.90 1.22
N VAL A 151 5.66 -9.89 1.83
CA VAL A 151 5.99 -8.48 1.56
C VAL A 151 7.43 -8.17 1.96
N ALA A 152 7.89 -8.62 3.13
CA ALA A 152 9.27 -8.43 3.56
C ALA A 152 10.26 -9.06 2.57
N THR A 153 9.99 -10.28 2.09
CA THR A 153 10.78 -10.93 1.04
C THR A 153 10.84 -10.10 -0.24
N VAL A 154 9.68 -9.62 -0.73
CA VAL A 154 9.61 -8.76 -1.92
C VAL A 154 10.43 -7.48 -1.75
N LEU A 155 10.34 -6.80 -0.60
CA LEU A 155 11.09 -5.56 -0.35
C LEU A 155 12.60 -5.78 -0.39
N VAL A 156 13.08 -6.91 0.16
CA VAL A 156 14.50 -7.28 0.13
C VAL A 156 14.94 -7.63 -1.28
N ASP A 157 14.17 -8.45 -2.01
CA ASP A 157 14.50 -8.84 -3.38
C ASP A 157 14.60 -7.62 -4.32
N VAL A 158 13.73 -6.63 -4.13
CA VAL A 158 13.70 -5.40 -4.93
C VAL A 158 14.99 -4.58 -4.81
N LEU A 159 15.65 -4.56 -3.64
CA LEU A 159 16.93 -3.86 -3.47
C LEU A 159 18.01 -4.38 -4.45
N SER A 160 17.91 -5.64 -4.86
CA SER A 160 18.87 -6.31 -5.77
C SER A 160 18.34 -6.49 -7.19
N THR A 161 17.22 -5.83 -7.53
CA THR A 161 16.54 -5.97 -8.82
C THR A 161 16.57 -4.67 -9.64
N PRO A 162 17.45 -4.54 -10.64
CA PRO A 162 17.53 -3.36 -11.51
C PRO A 162 16.22 -3.04 -12.22
N GLU A 163 15.47 -4.07 -12.61
CA GLU A 163 14.21 -3.94 -13.33
C GLU A 163 13.10 -3.27 -12.50
N ALA A 164 13.32 -3.10 -11.18
CA ALA A 164 12.41 -2.38 -10.28
C ALA A 164 12.73 -0.87 -10.19
N CYS A 165 13.89 -0.44 -10.67
CA CYS A 165 14.35 0.94 -10.49
C CYS A 165 13.44 1.94 -11.21
N HIS A 166 13.10 3.01 -10.50
CA HIS A 166 12.16 4.06 -10.89
C HIS A 166 10.77 3.54 -11.24
N LYS A 167 10.30 2.48 -10.57
CA LYS A 167 8.95 1.94 -10.76
C LYS A 167 8.13 1.96 -9.49
N THR A 168 6.87 2.32 -9.65
CA THR A 168 5.81 2.09 -8.68
C THR A 168 4.95 0.93 -9.14
N PHE A 169 4.70 -0.04 -8.25
CA PHE A 169 3.89 -1.21 -8.56
C PHE A 169 3.15 -1.75 -7.35
N GLU A 170 1.98 -2.34 -7.60
CA GLU A 170 1.23 -3.08 -6.59
C GLU A 170 1.68 -4.52 -6.50
N VAL A 171 1.48 -5.15 -5.33
CA VAL A 171 1.73 -6.58 -5.15
C VAL A 171 0.60 -7.27 -4.37
N ILE A 172 0.17 -8.43 -4.89
CA ILE A 172 -0.74 -9.37 -4.22
C ILE A 172 -0.07 -10.75 -4.13
N GLY A 173 -0.50 -11.59 -3.19
CA GLY A 173 -0.05 -12.99 -3.08
C GLY A 173 -1.13 -13.95 -3.53
N VAL A 174 -0.84 -14.79 -4.52
CA VAL A 174 -1.74 -15.87 -4.94
C VAL A 174 -1.39 -17.14 -4.17
N CYS A 175 -2.27 -17.55 -3.26
CA CYS A 175 -2.09 -18.73 -2.42
C CYS A 175 -2.10 -20.03 -3.25
N ASN A 176 -1.42 -21.07 -2.76
CA ASN A 176 -1.32 -22.39 -3.41
C ASN A 176 -0.63 -22.39 -4.78
N TYR A 177 -0.01 -21.28 -5.17
CA TYR A 177 0.89 -21.20 -6.31
C TYR A 177 2.30 -20.93 -5.79
N PRO A 178 3.28 -21.80 -6.09
CA PRO A 178 4.64 -21.58 -5.62
C PRO A 178 5.22 -20.31 -6.25
N PRO A 179 6.11 -19.57 -5.54
CA PRO A 179 6.72 -18.37 -6.07
C PRO A 179 7.55 -18.69 -7.32
N ALA A 180 7.66 -17.71 -8.21
CA ALA A 180 8.60 -17.83 -9.33
C ALA A 180 10.04 -17.82 -8.79
N ARG A 181 10.98 -18.42 -9.53
CA ARG A 181 12.41 -18.42 -9.16
C ARG A 181 13.01 -17.01 -9.06
N SER A 182 12.38 -16.03 -9.70
CA SER A 182 12.82 -14.63 -9.69
C SER A 182 11.64 -13.70 -10.00
N ILE A 183 11.65 -12.53 -9.37
CA ILE A 183 10.68 -11.45 -9.63
C ILE A 183 11.04 -10.61 -10.88
N ARG A 184 12.30 -10.69 -11.34
CA ARG A 184 12.84 -9.85 -12.43
C ARG A 184 12.04 -9.93 -13.73
N PRO A 185 11.63 -11.10 -14.23
CA PRO A 185 10.88 -11.17 -15.49
C PRO A 185 9.57 -10.38 -15.41
N ALA A 186 8.87 -10.43 -14.27
CA ALA A 186 7.64 -9.67 -14.07
C ALA A 186 7.92 -8.16 -14.01
N LEU A 187 8.89 -7.75 -13.18
CA LEU A 187 9.24 -6.33 -13.02
C LEU A 187 9.81 -5.70 -14.31
N SER A 188 10.45 -6.49 -15.17
CA SER A 188 10.95 -6.03 -16.48
C SER A 188 9.83 -5.56 -17.42
N LYS A 189 8.60 -6.04 -17.23
CA LYS A 189 7.43 -5.69 -18.06
C LYS A 189 6.67 -4.47 -17.55
N LEU A 190 6.99 -4.00 -16.36
CA LEU A 190 6.39 -2.80 -15.79
C LEU A 190 7.03 -1.54 -16.37
N GLN A 191 6.24 -0.48 -16.47
CA GLN A 191 6.67 0.83 -16.93
C GLN A 191 7.38 1.62 -15.83
N PRO A 192 8.43 2.39 -16.15
CA PRO A 192 8.95 3.43 -15.28
C PRO A 192 7.89 4.45 -14.90
N ASP A 193 8.04 5.06 -13.73
CA ASP A 193 7.24 6.20 -13.32
C ASP A 193 7.41 7.36 -14.32
N GLY A 194 6.33 8.11 -14.55
CA GLY A 194 6.26 9.15 -15.60
C GLY A 194 5.76 8.64 -16.95
N VAL A 195 5.72 7.32 -17.18
CA VAL A 195 5.08 6.73 -18.35
C VAL A 195 3.61 6.44 -18.06
N ALA A 196 2.71 7.11 -18.78
CA ALA A 196 1.27 6.93 -18.60
C ALA A 196 0.79 5.56 -19.13
N LEU A 197 -0.10 4.91 -18.38
CA LEU A 197 -0.79 3.69 -18.81
C LEU A 197 -2.11 4.05 -19.49
N SER A 198 -2.42 3.40 -20.62
CA SER A 198 -3.69 3.61 -21.31
C SER A 198 -4.87 3.02 -20.50
N MET A 199 -6.06 3.58 -20.71
CA MET A 199 -7.28 3.06 -20.06
C MET A 199 -7.60 1.62 -20.44
N ASP A 200 -7.23 1.19 -21.64
CA ASP A 200 -7.42 -0.19 -22.09
C ASP A 200 -6.47 -1.14 -21.36
N HIS A 201 -5.20 -0.73 -21.16
CA HIS A 201 -4.27 -1.48 -20.32
C HIS A 201 -4.82 -1.59 -18.90
N LEU A 202 -5.24 -0.47 -18.28
CA LEU A 202 -5.83 -0.51 -16.94
C LEU A 202 -7.05 -1.42 -16.85
N SER A 203 -7.90 -1.43 -17.88
CA SER A 203 -9.10 -2.28 -17.93
C SER A 203 -8.75 -3.75 -18.09
N ALA A 204 -7.79 -4.09 -18.95
CA ALA A 204 -7.31 -5.46 -19.11
C ALA A 204 -6.68 -5.97 -17.80
N THR A 205 -5.80 -5.19 -17.18
CA THR A 205 -5.19 -5.55 -15.90
C THR A 205 -6.25 -5.70 -14.82
N TYR A 206 -7.23 -4.79 -14.75
CA TYR A 206 -8.32 -4.87 -13.77
C TYR A 206 -9.11 -6.17 -13.95
N THR A 207 -9.52 -6.49 -15.17
CA THR A 207 -10.26 -7.72 -15.49
C THR A 207 -9.48 -8.98 -15.11
N ILE A 208 -8.16 -9.00 -15.31
CA ILE A 208 -7.32 -10.13 -14.86
C ILE A 208 -7.26 -10.17 -13.34
N MET A 209 -7.07 -9.03 -12.67
CA MET A 209 -7.02 -8.98 -11.19
C MET A 209 -8.33 -9.41 -10.55
N GLN A 210 -9.48 -9.06 -11.13
CA GLN A 210 -10.78 -9.52 -10.64
C GLN A 210 -10.93 -11.05 -10.71
N GLN A 211 -10.28 -11.72 -11.67
CA GLN A 211 -10.29 -13.19 -11.75
C GLN A 211 -9.40 -13.86 -10.70
N LEU A 212 -8.41 -13.14 -10.16
CA LEU A 212 -7.52 -13.64 -9.11
C LEU A 212 -8.11 -13.48 -7.71
N LEU A 213 -9.20 -12.74 -7.56
CA LEU A 213 -9.95 -12.68 -6.32
C LEU A 213 -10.69 -14.02 -6.15
N PRO A 214 -10.37 -14.85 -5.15
CA PRO A 214 -11.22 -15.98 -4.81
C PRO A 214 -12.59 -15.42 -4.42
N GLY A 215 -13.63 -15.68 -5.23
CA GLY A 215 -14.99 -15.19 -5.00
C GLY A 215 -15.48 -15.47 -3.57
N GLU A 216 -16.49 -14.71 -3.11
CA GLU A 216 -17.03 -14.63 -1.73
C GLU A 216 -15.98 -14.36 -0.64
N ALA A 217 -14.93 -15.20 -0.50
CA ALA A 217 -13.80 -15.06 0.43
C ALA A 217 -12.91 -13.80 0.22
N GLN A 218 -13.07 -13.03 -0.87
CA GLN A 218 -12.32 -11.79 -1.12
C GLN A 218 -13.13 -10.62 -1.72
N GLN A 219 -14.40 -10.46 -1.38
CA GLN A 219 -15.14 -9.24 -1.76
C GLN A 219 -14.75 -8.03 -0.88
N SER A 220 -13.59 -7.41 -1.16
CA SER A 220 -13.10 -6.24 -0.39
C SER A 220 -14.13 -5.12 -0.30
N ALA A 221 -14.97 -4.96 -1.33
CA ALA A 221 -16.01 -3.93 -1.39
C ALA A 221 -17.18 -4.15 -0.40
N GLN A 222 -17.37 -5.38 0.07
CA GLN A 222 -18.40 -5.76 1.05
C GLN A 222 -17.95 -5.60 2.50
N LEU A 223 -16.64 -5.44 2.75
CA LEU A 223 -16.13 -5.26 4.10
C LEU A 223 -16.57 -3.92 4.70
N ALA A 224 -16.71 -3.92 6.02
CA ALA A 224 -16.62 -2.73 6.86
C ALA A 224 -15.16 -2.42 7.21
N MET A 225 -14.86 -1.20 7.62
CA MET A 225 -13.50 -0.86 8.08
C MET A 225 -13.09 -1.71 9.29
N GLY A 226 -11.87 -2.26 9.26
CA GLY A 226 -11.37 -3.10 10.35
C GLY A 226 -12.11 -4.44 10.50
N GLN A 227 -12.94 -4.81 9.52
CA GLN A 227 -13.49 -6.16 9.37
C GLN A 227 -12.50 -7.00 8.56
N THR A 228 -12.25 -8.22 9.04
CA THR A 228 -11.56 -9.25 8.27
C THR A 228 -12.54 -9.96 7.34
N TYR A 229 -12.03 -10.68 6.35
CA TYR A 229 -12.92 -11.43 5.44
C TYR A 229 -13.53 -12.62 6.15
N GLU A 230 -12.76 -13.23 7.04
CA GLU A 230 -13.20 -14.33 7.91
C GLU A 230 -14.35 -13.91 8.82
N GLN A 231 -14.39 -12.64 9.23
CA GLN A 231 -15.54 -12.06 9.93
C GLN A 231 -16.72 -11.83 8.99
N LEU A 232 -16.47 -11.30 7.78
CA LEU A 232 -17.52 -11.11 6.78
C LEU A 232 -18.19 -12.44 6.39
N ASP A 233 -17.40 -13.49 6.15
CA ASP A 233 -17.87 -14.84 5.80
C ASP A 233 -18.69 -15.50 6.92
N LYS A 234 -18.55 -15.00 8.17
CA LYS A 234 -19.29 -15.46 9.36
C LYS A 234 -20.42 -14.50 9.78
N ASP A 235 -20.72 -13.47 8.97
CA ASP A 235 -21.65 -12.39 9.33
C ASP A 235 -21.28 -11.65 10.64
N GLU A 236 -20.01 -11.68 11.04
CA GLU A 236 -19.49 -11.00 12.23
C GLU A 236 -19.16 -9.53 11.94
N VAL A 237 -19.41 -8.66 12.91
CA VAL A 237 -19.12 -7.22 12.79
C VAL A 237 -17.63 -6.96 12.98
N GLY A 238 -17.05 -6.13 12.09
CA GLY A 238 -15.65 -5.71 12.18
C GLY A 238 -15.36 -4.83 13.39
N ARG A 239 -14.06 -4.61 13.66
CA ARG A 239 -13.60 -3.82 14.83
C ARG A 239 -14.26 -2.44 14.94
N LEU A 240 -14.64 -1.83 13.82
CA LEU A 240 -15.15 -0.47 13.77
C LEU A 240 -16.66 -0.38 13.53
N GLY A 241 -17.39 -1.50 13.54
CA GLY A 241 -18.84 -1.53 13.34
C GLY A 241 -19.28 -2.08 11.98
N LYS A 242 -20.56 -1.91 11.68
CA LYS A 242 -21.19 -2.40 10.43
C LYS A 242 -20.82 -1.49 9.26
N ARG A 243 -20.80 -2.05 8.05
CA ARG A 243 -20.54 -1.30 6.82
C ARG A 243 -21.59 -0.20 6.64
N GLY A 244 -21.15 1.04 6.49
CA GLY A 244 -22.00 2.23 6.41
C GLY A 244 -22.27 2.90 7.77
N GLU A 245 -21.91 2.25 8.87
CA GLU A 245 -22.09 2.74 10.25
C GLU A 245 -20.76 2.72 11.02
N GLU A 246 -19.60 2.73 10.33
CA GLU A 246 -18.30 2.57 10.96
C GLU A 246 -17.88 3.76 11.84
N ASN A 247 -17.40 3.49 13.06
CA ASN A 247 -16.82 4.49 13.95
C ASN A 247 -15.37 4.80 13.56
N ILE A 248 -15.21 5.75 12.64
CA ILE A 248 -13.92 6.22 12.12
C ILE A 248 -13.01 6.79 13.23
N GLU A 249 -13.57 7.35 14.31
CA GLU A 249 -12.78 7.92 15.41
C GLU A 249 -11.93 6.87 16.14
N SER A 250 -12.38 5.62 16.13
CA SER A 250 -11.70 4.47 16.73
C SER A 250 -10.71 3.74 15.79
N ALA A 251 -10.52 4.25 14.56
CA ALA A 251 -9.73 3.59 13.52
C ALA A 251 -8.20 3.58 13.76
N VAL A 252 -7.70 4.24 14.81
CA VAL A 252 -6.28 4.26 15.19
C VAL A 252 -5.73 2.81 15.30
N PRO A 253 -4.57 2.50 14.69
CA PRO A 253 -3.98 1.18 14.83
C PRO A 253 -3.63 0.93 16.30
N GLN A 254 -4.14 -0.16 16.87
CA GLN A 254 -3.58 -0.74 18.09
C GLN A 254 -2.27 -1.44 17.69
N PRO A 255 -1.16 -1.29 18.46
CA PRO A 255 0.01 -2.12 18.26
C PRO A 255 -0.45 -3.58 18.27
N THR A 256 -0.07 -4.35 17.25
CA THR A 256 -0.41 -5.77 17.21
C THR A 256 0.32 -6.43 18.38
N THR A 257 -0.42 -6.81 19.43
CA THR A 257 0.12 -7.64 20.50
C THR A 257 0.64 -8.91 19.85
N VAL A 258 1.97 -9.11 19.94
CA VAL A 258 2.56 -10.41 19.67
C VAL A 258 1.92 -11.35 20.68
N ALA A 259 0.98 -12.18 20.22
CA ALA A 259 0.50 -13.28 21.04
C ALA A 259 1.75 -14.09 21.41
N GLY A 260 2.10 -14.07 22.69
CA GLY A 260 3.22 -14.81 23.22
C GLY A 260 3.06 -16.26 22.78
N ARG A 261 4.10 -16.81 22.14
CA ARG A 261 4.31 -18.25 22.16
C ARG A 261 4.51 -18.60 23.63
N GLU A 262 3.45 -19.02 24.30
CA GLU A 262 3.61 -19.83 25.49
C GLU A 262 4.35 -21.09 25.07
N SER A 263 5.48 -21.30 25.72
CA SER A 263 6.26 -22.52 25.61
C SER A 263 5.50 -23.61 26.35
N SER A 264 5.11 -24.64 25.61
CA SER A 264 4.72 -25.95 26.12
C SER A 264 5.62 -26.99 25.48
#